data_AF-A0A246NB21-F1
#
_entry.id   AF-A0A246NB21-F1
#
_cell.length_a   1.000
_cell.length_b   1.000
_cell.length_c   1.000
_cell.angle_alpha   90.00
_cell.angle_beta   90.00
_cell.angle_gamma   90.00
#
_symmetry.space_group_name_H-M   'P 1'
#
loop_
_entity.id
_entity.type
_entity.pdbx_description
1 polymer ?
#
loop_
_entity_poly.entity_id
_entity_poly.type
_entity_poly.pdbx_seq_one_letter_code
_entity_poly.pdbx_strand_id
1 'polypeptide(L)'
;MKKVLATEAAYVKKNGIASVYSIEDEATDPATGDVTVGGTLHASTTNGSVRIDLPDARQAWRLRLHYTDGLIRLEAFPEVSWPAIFNADNAGNTP
;
A
#
# COMPACT_ATOMS: atom_id res chain seq x y z
N MET A 1 24.87 -5.38 -1.62
CA MET A 1 23.44 -5.01 -1.39
C MET A 1 22.78 -5.60 -0.13
N LYS A 2 23.32 -6.64 0.55
CA LYS A 2 22.71 -7.18 1.78
C LYS A 2 22.77 -6.27 3.03
N LYS A 3 23.73 -5.33 3.08
CA LYS A 3 24.04 -4.55 4.29
C LYS A 3 23.06 -3.40 4.54
N VAL A 4 22.48 -2.84 3.48
CA VAL A 4 21.56 -1.68 3.54
C VAL A 4 20.21 -2.11 4.11
N LEU A 5 19.65 -3.22 3.62
CA LEU A 5 18.38 -3.79 4.09
C LEU A 5 18.41 -4.16 5.59
N ALA A 6 19.55 -4.65 6.08
CA ALA A 6 19.72 -4.97 7.50
C ALA A 6 19.79 -3.71 8.38
N THR A 7 20.34 -2.60 7.85
CA THR A 7 20.38 -1.30 8.54
C THR A 7 18.99 -0.64 8.57
N GLU A 8 18.22 -0.74 7.50
CA GLU A 8 16.84 -0.24 7.44
C GLU A 8 15.92 -1.03 8.39
N ALA A 9 16.01 -2.36 8.40
CA ALA A 9 15.26 -3.21 9.34
C ALA A 9 15.64 -2.93 10.81
N ALA A 10 16.92 -2.65 11.09
CA ALA A 10 17.38 -2.27 12.42
C ALA A 10 16.89 -0.87 12.83
N TYR A 11 16.74 0.06 11.89
CA TYR A 11 16.20 1.41 12.14
C TYR A 11 14.70 1.36 12.44
N VAL A 12 13.93 0.54 11.71
CA VAL A 12 12.51 0.27 12.00
C VAL A 12 12.35 -0.33 13.40
N LYS A 13 13.19 -1.31 13.75
CA LYS A 13 13.18 -1.96 15.07
C LYS A 13 13.58 -1.03 16.22
N LYS A 14 14.50 -0.08 15.97
CA LYS A 14 15.01 0.84 17.00
C LYS A 14 14.10 2.06 17.23
N ASN A 15 13.36 2.51 16.21
CA ASN A 15 12.51 3.71 16.29
C ASN A 15 11.02 3.42 16.51
N GLY A 16 10.60 2.15 16.58
CA GLY A 16 9.23 1.79 16.94
C GLY A 16 8.15 2.26 15.97
N ILE A 17 8.53 2.72 14.77
CA ILE A 17 7.61 3.14 13.72
C ILE A 17 7.20 1.88 12.96
N ALA A 18 6.02 1.34 13.27
CA ALA A 18 5.37 0.29 12.50
C ALA A 18 4.17 0.93 11.79
N SER A 19 4.22 1.09 10.48
CA SER A 19 3.05 1.50 9.72
C SER A 19 2.24 0.26 9.32
N VAL A 20 0.92 0.31 9.53
CA VAL A 20 -0.01 -0.72 9.09
C VAL A 20 -0.76 -0.16 7.88
N TYR A 21 -0.68 -0.84 6.75
CA TYR A 21 -1.47 -0.50 5.57
C TYR A 21 -2.68 -1.42 5.49
N SER A 22 -3.87 -0.86 5.70
CA SER A 22 -5.14 -1.57 5.58
C SER A 22 -5.66 -1.44 4.15
N ILE A 23 -5.77 -2.55 3.42
CA ILE A 23 -6.40 -2.57 2.09
C ILE A 23 -7.92 -2.60 2.28
N GLU A 24 -8.61 -1.64 1.68
CA GLU A 24 -10.06 -1.46 1.78
C GLU A 24 -10.73 -1.76 0.44
N ASP A 25 -10.08 -1.37 -0.65
CA ASP A 25 -10.60 -1.48 -2.01
C ASP A 25 -9.59 -2.18 -2.93
N GLU A 26 -10.10 -2.96 -3.88
CA GLU A 26 -9.31 -3.60 -4.93
C GLU A 26 -10.06 -3.53 -6.26
N ALA A 27 -9.33 -3.28 -7.34
CA ALA A 27 -9.84 -3.37 -8.69
C ALA A 27 -8.80 -3.89 -9.67
N THR A 28 -9.24 -4.79 -10.55
CA THR A 28 -8.41 -5.37 -11.59
C THR A 28 -8.78 -4.80 -12.95
N ASP A 29 -7.80 -4.31 -13.68
CA ASP A 29 -7.97 -3.94 -15.08
C ASP A 29 -8.00 -5.22 -15.94
N PRO A 30 -9.14 -5.59 -16.56
CA PRO A 30 -9.25 -6.83 -17.33
C PRO A 30 -8.45 -6.81 -18.63
N ALA A 31 -8.05 -5.63 -19.14
CA ALA A 31 -7.29 -5.52 -20.38
C ALA A 31 -5.79 -5.73 -20.15
N THR A 32 -5.27 -5.31 -18.99
CA THR A 32 -3.83 -5.38 -18.67
C THR A 32 -3.49 -6.41 -17.59
N GLY A 33 -4.46 -6.79 -16.76
CA GLY A 33 -4.24 -7.58 -15.56
C GLY A 33 -3.61 -6.78 -14.41
N ASP A 34 -3.44 -5.46 -14.56
CA ASP A 34 -2.94 -4.60 -13.48
C ASP A 34 -3.98 -4.56 -12.34
N VAL A 35 -3.53 -4.76 -11.10
CA VAL A 35 -4.36 -4.68 -9.90
C VAL A 35 -4.10 -3.34 -9.22
N THR A 36 -5.13 -2.56 -8.96
CA THR A 36 -5.05 -1.36 -8.14
C THR A 36 -5.65 -1.65 -6.78
N VAL A 37 -4.94 -1.31 -5.71
CA VAL A 37 -5.40 -1.45 -4.32
C VAL A 37 -5.47 -0.08 -3.68
N GLY A 38 -6.59 0.21 -3.01
CA GLY A 38 -6.84 1.41 -2.24
C GLY A 38 -6.89 1.08 -0.76
N GLY A 39 -6.31 1.93 0.07
CA GLY A 39 -6.28 1.67 1.50
C GLY A 39 -5.79 2.85 2.33
N THR A 40 -5.80 2.62 3.63
CA THR A 40 -5.39 3.59 4.64
C THR A 40 -4.07 3.16 5.27
N LEU A 41 -3.07 4.05 5.21
CA LEU A 41 -1.82 3.90 5.95
C LEU A 41 -2.00 4.46 7.35
N HIS A 42 -2.12 3.57 8.33
CA HIS A 42 -2.10 3.91 9.74
C HIS A 42 -0.67 3.96 10.23
N ALA A 43 -0.22 5.14 10.67
CA ALA A 43 1.07 5.27 11.31
C ALA A 43 0.96 4.85 12.79
N SER A 44 1.66 3.77 13.20
CA SER A 44 1.74 3.38 14.61
C SER A 44 3.17 3.51 15.13
N THR A 45 3.40 4.43 16.07
CA THR A 45 4.65 4.52 16.82
C THR A 45 4.53 3.78 18.14
N THR A 46 4.90 2.50 18.18
CA THR A 46 4.96 1.73 19.42
C THR A 46 6.38 1.76 19.98
N ASN A 47 6.78 2.90 20.53
CA ASN A 47 7.88 2.99 21.49
C ASN A 47 7.57 3.92 22.66
N GLY A 48 6.31 3.93 23.13
CA GLY A 48 5.88 4.36 24.47
C GLY A 48 6.20 5.79 24.93
N SER A 49 6.92 6.58 24.13
CA SER A 49 7.51 7.87 24.53
C SER A 49 7.26 8.98 23.51
N VAL A 50 6.89 8.62 22.28
CA VAL A 50 6.58 9.56 21.20
C VAL A 50 5.24 9.18 20.59
N ARG A 51 4.18 9.88 21.00
CA ARG A 51 2.85 9.80 20.37
C ARG A 51 2.80 10.93 19.35
N ILE A 52 3.19 10.64 18.11
CA ILE A 52 2.92 11.55 17.00
C ILE A 52 1.64 11.01 16.37
N ASP A 53 0.55 11.76 16.50
CA ASP A 53 -0.66 11.52 15.74
C ASP A 53 -0.35 11.89 14.27
N LEU A 54 0.23 10.93 13.55
CA LEU A 54 0.38 11.00 12.11
C LEU A 54 -1.02 10.75 11.53
N PRO A 55 -1.56 11.68 10.72
CA PRO A 55 -2.88 11.49 10.15
C PRO A 55 -2.89 10.26 9.26
N ASP A 56 -3.99 9.51 9.32
CA ASP A 56 -4.26 8.43 8.38
C ASP A 56 -4.14 8.96 6.95
N ALA A 57 -3.31 8.32 6.15
CA ALA A 57 -3.11 8.69 4.76
C ALA A 57 -3.84 7.69 3.85
N ARG A 58 -4.85 8.19 3.13
CA ARG A 58 -5.56 7.41 2.12
C ARG A 58 -4.72 7.39 0.84
N GLN A 59 -4.26 6.21 0.44
CA GLN A 59 -3.35 6.02 -0.69
C GLN A 59 -3.85 4.90 -1.61
N ALA A 60 -3.44 4.94 -2.87
CA ALA A 60 -3.70 3.87 -3.81
C ALA A 60 -2.41 3.46 -4.51
N TRP A 61 -2.26 2.17 -4.78
CA TRP A 61 -1.07 1.59 -5.39
C TRP A 61 -1.48 0.68 -6.53
N ARG A 62 -0.70 0.70 -7.62
CA ARG A 62 -0.90 -0.21 -8.75
C ARG A 62 0.15 -1.31 -8.75
N LEU A 63 -0.28 -2.55 -8.71
CA LEU A 63 0.54 -3.74 -8.85
C LEU A 63 0.48 -4.21 -10.32
N ARG A 64 1.63 -4.16 -10.99
CA ARG A 64 1.81 -4.82 -12.29
C ARG A 64 2.48 -6.16 -12.09
N LEU A 65 1.72 -7.23 -12.32
CA LEU A 65 2.18 -8.60 -12.15
C LEU A 65 2.28 -9.27 -13.52
N HIS A 66 3.42 -9.89 -13.81
CA HIS A 66 3.62 -10.70 -15.01
C HIS A 66 4.05 -12.12 -14.65
N TYR A 67 3.57 -13.08 -15.44
CA TYR A 67 4.05 -14.46 -15.39
C TYR A 67 5.25 -14.60 -16.32
N THR A 68 6.42 -14.91 -15.76
CA THR A 68 7.63 -15.21 -16.54
C THR A 68 8.17 -16.55 -16.09
N ASP A 69 8.26 -17.51 -17.01
CA ASP A 69 8.77 -18.87 -16.74
C ASP A 69 8.03 -19.59 -15.60
N GLY A 70 6.71 -19.40 -15.49
CA GLY A 70 5.89 -20.01 -14.44
C GLY A 70 6.01 -19.36 -13.06
N LEU A 71 6.74 -18.25 -12.94
CA LEU A 71 6.86 -17.45 -11.72
C LEU A 71 6.13 -16.12 -11.87
N ILE A 72 5.40 -15.72 -10.83
CA ILE A 72 4.82 -14.37 -10.72
C ILE A 72 5.94 -13.39 -10.40
N ARG A 73 6.05 -12.34 -11.21
CA ARG A 73 6.99 -11.23 -11.01
C ARG A 73 6.23 -9.93 -10.85
N LEU A 74 6.60 -9.17 -9.82
CA LEU A 74 6.18 -7.78 -9.66
C LEU A 74 7.08 -6.90 -10.54
N GLU A 75 6.52 -6.32 -11.60
CA GLU A 75 7.26 -5.43 -12.50
C GLU A 75 7.24 -3.99 -12.03
N ALA A 76 6.09 -3.53 -11.51
CA ALA A 76 5.92 -2.16 -11.06
C ALA A 76 4.97 -2.08 -9.86
N PHE A 77 5.29 -1.16 -8.95
CA PHE A 77 4.47 -0.82 -7.78
C PHE A 77 4.45 0.70 -7.51
N PRO A 78 3.93 1.52 -8.45
CA PRO A 78 3.80 2.96 -8.22
C PRO A 78 2.58 3.29 -7.35
N GLU A 79 2.72 4.37 -6.56
CA GLU A 79 1.57 5.09 -6.02
C GLU A 79 0.79 5.73 -7.18
N VAL A 80 -0.54 5.68 -7.10
CA VAL A 80 -1.46 6.24 -8.10
C VAL A 80 -2.52 7.09 -7.43
N SER A 81 -3.13 7.99 -8.19
CA SER A 81 -4.29 8.75 -7.72
C SER A 81 -5.43 7.81 -7.31
N TRP A 82 -6.16 8.17 -6.25
CA TRP A 82 -7.30 7.40 -5.77
C TRP A 82 -8.33 7.15 -6.90
N PRO A 83 -8.55 5.89 -7.31
CA PRO A 83 -9.48 5.57 -8.40
C PRO A 83 -10.93 5.95 -8.07
N ALA A 84 -11.65 6.53 -9.03
CA ALA A 84 -13.06 6.87 -8.86
C ALA A 84 -13.95 5.65 -8.55
N ILE A 85 -13.56 4.47 -9.05
CA ILE A 85 -14.26 3.20 -8.81
C ILE A 85 -14.26 2.78 -7.33
N PHE A 86 -13.32 3.27 -6.51
CA PHE A 86 -13.28 3.03 -5.06
C PHE A 86 -14.19 3.99 -4.28
N ASN A 87 -14.79 4.97 -4.95
CA ASN A 87 -15.80 5.84 -4.36
C ASN A 87 -17.22 5.38 -4.69
N ALA A 88 -17.37 4.32 -5.49
CA ALA A 88 -18.67 3.74 -5.75
C ALA A 88 -19.16 3.06 -4.46
N ASP A 89 -20.05 3.74 -3.77
CA ASP A 89 -20.90 3.07 -2.81
C ASP A 89 -21.66 1.94 -3.52
N ASN A 90 -21.84 0.80 -2.86
CA ASN A 90 -22.73 -0.28 -3.33
C ASN A 90 -24.21 0.17 -3.48
N ALA A 91 -24.49 1.49 -3.43
CA ALA A 91 -25.79 2.12 -3.58
C ALA A 91 -26.02 2.74 -4.98
N GLY A 92 -25.03 2.75 -5.88
CA GLY A 92 -25.25 3.11 -7.28
C GLY A 92 -25.70 4.55 -7.50
N ASN A 93 -25.27 5.50 -6.66
CA ASN A 93 -25.61 6.91 -6.84
C ASN A 93 -24.34 7.74 -7.01
N THR A 94 -24.11 8.22 -8.23
CA THR A 94 -23.03 9.17 -8.53
C THR A 94 -23.41 10.56 -8.02
N PRO A 95 -22.45 11.36 -7.50
CA PRO A 95 -22.73 12.74 -7.07
C PRO A 95 -23.15 13.67 -8.22
#